data_AF-A0A2J8IP47-F1
#
_entry.id   AF-A0A2J8IP47-F1
#
_cell.length_a   1.000
_cell.length_b   1.000
_cell.length_c   1.000
_cell.angle_alpha   90.00
_cell.angle_beta   90.00
_cell.angle_gamma   90.00
#
_symmetry.space_group_name_H-M   'P 1'
#
loop_
_entity.id
_entity.type
_entity.pdbx_description
1 polymer ?
#
loop_
_entity_poly.entity_id
_entity_poly.type
_entity_poly.pdbx_seq_one_letter_code
_entity_poly.pdbx_strand_id
1 'polypeptide(L)'
;MLAGNEFQVSLSNSMSVSELKAQITQKIGVHAFQQRLAVHPSGVALQDGVPLASQGLGPGSTVLLVVDKCDEPLNILVRNNKGRSSTYEVRLTQTVAHLKQQVSGLEGVQDDLFWLTFEGKPLEDQLPLGEYGLKPLSTVFMNL
;
A
#
# COMPACT_ATOMS: atom_id res chain seq x y z
N MET A 1 -3.46 -25.57 11.24
CA MET A 1 -3.06 -24.72 12.37
C MET A 1 -2.26 -23.56 11.81
N LEU A 2 -2.81 -22.35 11.79
CA LEU A 2 -1.97 -21.16 11.59
C LEU A 2 -1.13 -21.05 12.87
N ALA A 3 0.19 -21.23 12.77
CA ALA A 3 1.10 -20.97 13.87
C ALA A 3 1.12 -19.46 14.13
N GLY A 4 0.16 -18.97 14.91
CA GLY A 4 -0.07 -17.53 15.08
C GLY A 4 0.69 -17.01 16.29
N ASN A 5 1.79 -16.30 16.06
CA ASN A 5 2.31 -15.40 17.08
C ASN A 5 1.27 -14.29 17.30
N GLU A 6 0.79 -14.16 18.53
CA GLU A 6 -0.11 -13.08 18.91
C GLU A 6 0.70 -11.87 19.37
N PHE A 7 0.23 -10.68 19.01
CA PHE A 7 0.77 -9.43 19.53
C PHE A 7 -0.37 -8.47 19.84
N GLN A 8 -0.18 -7.65 20.87
CA GLN A 8 -1.17 -6.66 21.28
C GLN A 8 -0.97 -5.34 20.53
N VAL A 9 -2.08 -4.71 20.17
CA VAL A 9 -2.15 -3.40 19.53
C VAL A 9 -3.07 -2.51 20.37
N SER A 10 -2.72 -1.24 20.53
CA SER A 10 -3.52 -0.31 21.32
C SER A 10 -4.70 0.21 20.49
N LEU A 11 -5.92 -0.01 21.00
CA LEU A 11 -7.15 0.44 20.34
C LEU A 11 -7.68 1.72 21.00
N SER A 12 -8.28 2.60 20.19
CA SER A 12 -9.11 3.72 20.64
C SER A 12 -10.52 3.58 20.04
N ASN A 13 -11.54 4.14 20.71
CA ASN A 13 -12.95 3.97 20.29
C ASN A 13 -13.25 4.55 18.90
N SER A 14 -12.49 5.56 18.47
CA SER A 14 -12.63 6.20 17.16
C SER A 14 -11.64 5.65 16.12
N MET A 15 -10.89 4.61 16.46
CA MET A 15 -9.82 4.10 15.61
C MET A 15 -10.39 3.52 14.31
N SER A 16 -9.70 3.82 13.22
CA SER A 16 -9.99 3.32 11.87
C SER A 16 -9.16 2.07 11.53
N VAL A 17 -9.58 1.35 10.49
CA VAL A 17 -8.82 0.19 9.97
C VAL A 17 -7.46 0.61 9.42
N SER A 18 -7.34 1.79 8.80
CA SER A 18 -6.06 2.30 8.31
C SER A 18 -5.07 2.57 9.44
N GLU A 19 -5.54 3.16 10.55
CA GLU A 19 -4.70 3.35 11.75
C GLU A 19 -4.28 2.01 12.37
N LEU A 20 -5.17 1.02 12.39
CA LEU A 20 -4.83 -0.33 12.87
C LEU A 20 -3.75 -0.96 11.99
N LYS A 21 -3.92 -0.89 10.66
CA LYS A 21 -2.92 -1.37 9.71
C LYS A 21 -1.58 -0.66 9.90
N ALA A 22 -1.59 0.65 10.13
CA ALA A 22 -0.38 1.42 10.41
C ALA A 22 0.35 0.97 11.69
N GLN A 23 -0.39 0.70 12.78
CA GLN A 23 0.21 0.16 14.00
C GLN A 23 0.80 -1.25 13.79
N ILE A 24 0.15 -2.09 12.98
CA ILE A 24 0.69 -3.40 12.60
C ILE A 24 1.97 -3.22 11.78
N THR A 25 1.99 -2.31 10.80
CA THR A 25 3.19 -1.97 10.02
C THR A 25 4.35 -1.58 10.92
N GLN A 26 4.10 -0.74 11.93
CA GLN A 26 5.14 -0.31 12.88
C GLN A 26 5.66 -1.47 13.76
N LYS A 27 4.80 -2.42 14.13
CA LYS A 27 5.17 -3.54 15.02
C LYS A 27 5.89 -4.68 14.33
N ILE A 28 5.50 -5.03 13.11
CA ILE A 28 6.01 -6.24 12.43
C ILE A 28 6.61 -5.96 11.04
N GLY A 29 6.61 -4.70 10.57
CA GLY A 29 7.23 -4.30 9.31
C GLY A 29 6.46 -4.71 8.05
N VAL A 30 5.21 -5.15 8.17
CA VAL A 30 4.37 -5.55 7.02
C VAL A 30 3.56 -4.35 6.53
N HIS A 31 3.65 -3.99 5.26
CA HIS A 31 2.95 -2.82 4.70
C HIS A 31 1.42 -2.97 4.73
N ALA A 32 0.69 -1.85 4.84
CA ALA A 32 -0.76 -1.86 5.00
C ALA A 32 -1.48 -2.57 3.84
N PHE A 33 -0.99 -2.40 2.60
CA PHE A 33 -1.56 -3.06 1.41
C PHE A 33 -1.39 -4.59 1.42
N GLN A 34 -0.41 -5.12 2.17
CA GLN A 34 -0.16 -6.56 2.34
C GLN A 34 -1.00 -7.16 3.47
N GLN A 35 -1.67 -6.34 4.30
CA GLN A 35 -2.43 -6.81 5.44
C GLN A 35 -3.88 -7.11 5.06
N ARG A 36 -4.34 -8.33 5.37
CA ARG A 36 -5.75 -8.72 5.33
C ARG A 36 -6.19 -8.99 6.76
N LEU A 37 -7.13 -8.18 7.24
CA LEU A 37 -7.62 -8.24 8.62
C LEU A 37 -9.04 -8.78 8.66
N ALA A 38 -9.30 -9.73 9.54
CA ALA A 38 -10.63 -10.29 9.77
C ALA A 38 -10.91 -10.44 11.27
N VAL A 39 -12.16 -10.21 11.68
CA VAL A 39 -12.60 -10.37 13.07
C VAL A 39 -12.64 -11.85 13.43
N HIS A 40 -12.04 -12.23 14.56
CA HIS A 40 -12.16 -13.57 15.11
C HIS A 40 -13.32 -13.64 16.12
N PRO A 41 -14.14 -14.70 16.16
CA PRO A 41 -14.09 -15.92 15.34
C PRO A 41 -14.93 -15.86 14.05
N SER A 42 -15.62 -14.75 13.78
CA SER A 42 -16.58 -14.65 12.67
C SER A 42 -15.94 -14.76 11.28
N GLY A 43 -14.64 -14.47 11.16
CA GLY A 43 -13.91 -14.45 9.88
C GLY A 43 -14.30 -13.27 8.98
N VAL A 44 -15.07 -12.31 9.50
CA VAL A 44 -15.55 -11.16 8.73
C VAL A 44 -14.40 -10.20 8.48
N ALA A 45 -14.11 -9.91 7.20
CA ALA A 45 -13.08 -8.96 6.82
C ALA A 45 -13.41 -7.54 7.32
N LEU A 46 -12.42 -6.84 7.85
CA LEU A 46 -12.56 -5.45 8.26
C LEU A 46 -12.72 -4.54 7.05
N GLN A 47 -13.68 -3.63 7.12
CA GLN A 47 -13.97 -2.66 6.06
C GLN A 47 -13.27 -1.33 6.34
N ASP A 48 -12.49 -0.86 5.38
CA ASP A 48 -11.88 0.47 5.44
C ASP A 48 -12.99 1.56 5.45
N GLY A 49 -12.80 2.60 6.25
CA GLY A 49 -13.77 3.72 6.40
C GLY A 49 -14.86 3.52 7.46
N VAL A 50 -14.98 2.33 8.05
CA VAL A 50 -15.89 2.07 9.18
C VAL A 50 -15.09 2.00 10.49
N PRO A 51 -15.48 2.69 11.57
CA PRO A 51 -14.79 2.60 12.86
C PRO A 51 -14.72 1.16 13.37
N LEU A 52 -13.61 0.77 14.00
CA LEU A 52 -13.42 -0.60 14.50
C LEU A 52 -14.51 -1.01 15.50
N ALA A 53 -14.94 -0.08 16.37
CA ALA A 53 -16.02 -0.30 17.33
C ALA A 53 -17.35 -0.67 16.66
N SER A 54 -17.68 -0.04 15.53
CA SER A 54 -18.90 -0.34 14.75
C SER A 54 -18.82 -1.69 14.04
N GLN A 55 -17.63 -2.26 13.88
CA GLN A 55 -17.40 -3.58 13.30
C GLN A 55 -17.33 -4.70 14.35
N GLY A 56 -17.69 -4.39 15.62
CA GLY A 56 -17.71 -5.36 16.71
C GLY A 56 -16.36 -5.60 17.38
N LEU A 57 -15.38 -4.71 17.17
CA LEU A 57 -14.10 -4.76 17.87
C LEU A 57 -14.12 -3.91 19.13
N GLY A 58 -13.65 -4.48 20.24
CA GLY A 58 -13.48 -3.81 21.52
C GLY A 58 -12.26 -4.31 22.28
N PRO A 59 -12.08 -3.87 23.54
CA PRO A 59 -11.00 -4.36 24.38
C PRO A 59 -11.04 -5.88 24.53
N GLY A 60 -9.93 -6.55 24.23
CA GLY A 60 -9.81 -8.01 24.29
C GLY A 60 -10.33 -8.76 23.05
N SER A 61 -10.86 -8.06 22.04
CA SER A 61 -11.17 -8.68 20.75
C SER A 61 -9.91 -9.14 20.02
N THR A 62 -10.02 -10.22 19.26
CA THR A 62 -8.93 -10.77 18.45
C THR A 62 -9.20 -10.53 16.96
N VAL A 63 -8.16 -10.14 16.22
CA VAL A 63 -8.19 -9.96 14.77
C VAL A 63 -7.21 -10.96 14.14
N LEU A 64 -7.66 -11.71 13.14
CA LEU A 64 -6.79 -12.53 12.31
C LEU A 64 -6.09 -11.62 11.29
N LEU A 65 -4.75 -11.64 11.32
CA LEU A 65 -3.92 -11.04 10.29
C LEU A 65 -3.46 -12.14 9.32
N VAL A 66 -3.82 -11.98 8.05
CA VAL A 66 -3.23 -12.75 6.95
C VAL A 66 -2.35 -11.80 6.15
N VAL A 67 -1.08 -12.15 6.00
CA VAL A 67 -0.11 -11.39 5.20
C VAL A 67 -0.16 -11.90 3.77
N ASP A 68 -0.58 -11.04 2.86
CA ASP A 68 -0.59 -11.30 1.44
C ASP A 68 0.83 -11.07 0.88
N LYS A 69 1.42 -12.12 0.30
CA LYS A 69 2.72 -12.04 -0.37
C LYS A 69 2.54 -11.47 -1.78
N CYS A 70 1.95 -10.29 -1.88
CA CYS A 70 1.83 -9.52 -3.12
C CYS A 70 3.17 -8.87 -3.50
N ASP A 71 4.23 -9.66 -3.63
CA ASP A 71 5.57 -9.20 -4.07
C ASP A 71 5.93 -9.71 -5.48
N GLU A 72 4.96 -10.29 -6.18
CA GLU A 72 5.12 -10.67 -7.58
C GLU A 72 5.34 -9.42 -8.45
N PRO A 73 6.26 -9.48 -9.43
CA PRO A 73 6.44 -8.40 -10.39
C PRO A 73 5.16 -8.12 -11.17
N LEU A 74 4.87 -6.85 -11.41
CA LEU A 74 3.77 -6.41 -12.26
C LEU A 74 4.22 -5.29 -13.20
N ASN A 75 3.57 -5.21 -14.36
CA ASN A 75 3.86 -4.18 -15.34
C ASN A 75 2.91 -3.00 -15.17
N ILE A 76 3.44 -1.79 -15.07
CA ILE A 76 2.68 -0.53 -15.12
C ILE A 76 3.10 0.31 -16.33
N LEU A 77 2.31 1.33 -16.66
CA LEU A 77 2.63 2.31 -17.69
C LEU A 77 3.00 3.64 -17.04
N VAL A 78 4.08 4.27 -17.47
CA VAL A 78 4.38 5.67 -17.14
C VAL A 78 4.22 6.51 -18.40
N ARG A 79 3.33 7.50 -18.36
CA ARG A 79 3.11 8.46 -19.45
C ARG A 79 3.90 9.74 -19.19
N ASN A 80 4.77 10.10 -20.13
CA ASN A 80 5.54 11.34 -20.06
C ASN A 80 4.74 12.56 -20.56
N ASN A 81 5.31 13.75 -20.39
CA ASN A 81 4.74 15.02 -20.83
C ASN A 81 4.57 15.15 -22.36
N LYS A 82 5.23 14.29 -23.16
CA LYS A 82 5.04 14.19 -24.62
C LYS A 82 3.88 13.27 -25.00
N GLY A 83 3.18 12.70 -24.02
CA GLY A 83 2.07 11.76 -24.23
C GLY A 83 2.50 10.34 -24.57
N ARG A 84 3.80 10.01 -24.52
CA ARG A 84 4.33 8.66 -24.75
C ARG A 84 4.22 7.86 -23.46
N SER A 85 3.70 6.64 -23.57
CA SER A 85 3.66 5.67 -22.46
C SER A 85 4.71 4.58 -22.67
N SER A 86 5.49 4.31 -21.62
CA SER A 86 6.45 3.20 -21.57
C SER A 86 6.08 2.23 -20.44
N THR A 87 6.38 0.95 -20.63
CA THR A 87 6.10 -0.10 -19.63
C THR A 87 7.25 -0.24 -18.65
N TYR A 88 6.94 -0.37 -17.36
CA TYR A 88 7.89 -0.59 -16.28
C TYR A 88 7.46 -1.81 -15.47
N GLU A 89 8.38 -2.75 -15.27
CA GLU A 89 8.21 -3.85 -14.33
C GLU A 89 8.57 -3.37 -12.93
N VAL A 90 7.62 -3.48 -12.01
CA VAL A 90 7.73 -3.01 -10.62
C VAL A 90 7.23 -4.06 -9.64
N ARG A 91 7.63 -3.94 -8.39
CA ARG A 91 6.98 -4.64 -7.25
C ARG A 91 6.27 -3.62 -6.38
N LEU A 92 5.10 -3.98 -5.85
CA LEU A 92 4.33 -3.08 -4.98
C LEU A 92 5.08 -2.68 -3.69
N THR A 93 6.07 -3.47 -3.28
CA THR A 93 6.95 -3.20 -2.14
C THR A 93 8.05 -2.18 -2.44
N GLN A 94 8.36 -1.91 -3.71
CA GLN A 94 9.33 -0.88 -4.08
C GLN A 94 8.78 0.50 -3.76
N THR A 95 9.68 1.43 -3.41
CA THR A 95 9.33 2.82 -3.16
C THR A 95 9.05 3.58 -4.45
N VAL A 96 8.33 4.70 -4.35
CA VAL A 96 8.15 5.63 -5.46
C VAL A 96 9.50 6.18 -5.94
N ALA A 97 10.44 6.45 -5.04
CA ALA A 97 11.80 6.85 -5.41
C ALA A 97 12.49 5.83 -6.34
N HIS A 98 12.30 4.53 -6.09
CA HIS A 98 12.84 3.48 -6.96
C HIS A 98 12.23 3.54 -8.38
N LEU A 99 10.92 3.74 -8.50
CA LEU A 99 10.28 3.95 -9.80
C LEU A 99 10.78 5.22 -10.49
N LYS A 100 10.96 6.34 -9.75
CA LYS A 100 11.52 7.58 -10.31
C LYS A 100 12.92 7.36 -10.87
N GLN A 101 13.78 6.59 -10.21
CA GLN A 101 15.10 6.26 -10.75
C GLN A 101 15.02 5.48 -12.08
N GLN A 102 14.10 4.51 -12.18
CA GLN A 102 13.88 3.79 -13.44
C GLN A 102 13.38 4.71 -14.57
N VAL A 103 12.42 5.59 -14.26
CA VAL A 103 11.88 6.57 -15.22
C VAL A 103 12.94 7.58 -15.64
N SER A 104 13.74 8.07 -14.69
CA SER A 104 14.86 8.97 -14.93
C SER A 104 15.86 8.38 -15.93
N GLY A 105 16.22 7.10 -15.75
CA GLY A 105 17.14 6.40 -16.65
C GLY A 105 16.63 6.28 -18.09
N LEU A 106 15.31 6.10 -18.28
CA LEU A 106 14.71 5.95 -19.61
C LEU A 106 14.42 7.29 -20.29
N GLU A 107 13.92 8.28 -19.54
CA GLU A 107 13.55 9.60 -20.08
C GLU A 107 14.73 10.58 -20.13
N GLY A 108 15.83 10.31 -19.41
CA GLY A 108 17.02 11.17 -19.38
C GLY A 108 16.81 12.47 -18.61
N VAL A 109 15.88 12.48 -17.66
CA VAL A 109 15.54 13.64 -16.80
C VAL A 109 15.92 13.30 -15.36
N GLN A 110 16.60 14.21 -14.65
CA GLN A 110 16.96 13.97 -13.25
C GLN A 110 15.69 13.78 -12.39
N ASP A 111 15.75 12.89 -11.40
CA ASP A 111 14.61 12.46 -10.58
C ASP A 111 14.08 13.55 -9.63
N ASP A 112 14.86 14.59 -9.36
CA ASP A 112 14.45 15.80 -8.64
C ASP A 112 13.68 16.80 -9.52
N LEU A 113 13.77 16.68 -10.85
CA LEU A 113 13.12 17.56 -11.82
C LEU A 113 11.72 17.09 -12.25
N PHE A 114 11.22 15.99 -11.70
CA PHE A 114 9.87 15.51 -11.99
C PHE A 114 9.23 14.82 -10.80
N TRP A 115 7.90 14.71 -10.86
CA TRP A 115 7.10 13.98 -9.88
C TRP A 115 6.04 13.13 -10.59
N LEU A 116 5.60 12.09 -9.90
CA LEU A 116 4.66 11.11 -10.44
C LEU A 116 3.26 11.30 -9.86
N THR A 117 2.23 11.08 -10.67
CA THR A 117 0.82 11.03 -10.23
C THR A 117 0.12 9.75 -10.63
N PHE A 118 -0.82 9.33 -9.79
CA PHE A 118 -1.78 8.27 -10.09
C PHE A 118 -3.17 8.69 -9.61
N GLU A 119 -4.19 8.56 -10.46
CA GLU A 119 -5.58 8.96 -10.16
C GLU A 119 -5.70 10.40 -9.57
N GLY A 120 -4.87 11.32 -10.08
CA GLY A 120 -4.84 12.71 -9.61
C GLY A 120 -4.13 12.95 -8.28
N LYS A 121 -3.56 11.91 -7.65
CA LYS A 121 -2.80 12.02 -6.40
C LYS A 121 -1.28 12.02 -6.67
N PRO A 122 -0.51 12.92 -6.03
CA PRO A 122 0.96 12.85 -6.06
C PRO A 122 1.44 11.57 -5.39
N LEU A 123 2.48 10.97 -5.97
CA LEU A 123 3.21 9.85 -5.37
C LEU A 123 4.36 10.41 -4.52
N GLU A 124 4.50 9.90 -3.30
CA GLU A 124 5.49 10.31 -2.31
C GLU A 124 6.68 9.35 -2.32
N ASP A 125 7.89 9.89 -2.47
CA ASP A 125 9.13 9.17 -2.73
C ASP A 125 9.42 8.04 -1.71
N GLN A 126 9.06 8.25 -0.44
CA GLN A 126 9.27 7.32 0.66
C GLN A 126 8.22 6.21 0.80
N LEU A 127 7.07 6.34 0.11
CA LEU A 127 5.99 5.36 0.22
C LEU A 127 6.15 4.23 -0.81
N PRO A 128 5.75 2.99 -0.47
CA PRO A 128 5.74 1.90 -1.43
C PRO A 128 4.61 2.08 -2.46
N LEU A 129 4.85 1.60 -3.67
CA LEU A 129 3.92 1.66 -4.80
C LEU A 129 2.55 1.03 -4.47
N GLY A 130 2.52 0.03 -3.60
CA GLY A 130 1.31 -0.64 -3.14
C GLY A 130 0.33 0.23 -2.37
N GLU A 131 0.79 1.30 -1.71
CA GLU A 131 -0.09 2.23 -0.98
C GLU A 131 -1.03 3.00 -1.92
N TYR A 132 -0.66 3.13 -3.19
CA TYR A 132 -1.45 3.81 -4.22
C TYR A 132 -2.43 2.87 -4.95
N GLY A 133 -2.45 1.58 -4.59
CA GLY A 133 -3.35 0.60 -5.20
C GLY A 133 -3.08 0.36 -6.69
N LEU A 134 -1.80 0.49 -7.12
CA LEU A 134 -1.41 0.19 -8.49
C LEU A 134 -1.75 -1.26 -8.87
N LYS A 135 -2.20 -1.43 -10.10
CA LYS A 135 -2.61 -2.70 -10.70
C LYS A 135 -1.84 -2.93 -11.99
N PRO A 136 -1.84 -4.16 -12.53
CA PRO A 136 -1.30 -4.41 -13.86
C PRO A 136 -1.90 -3.42 -14.88
N LEU A 137 -1.02 -2.78 -15.64
CA LEU A 137 -1.32 -1.78 -16.67
C LEU A 137 -1.91 -0.46 -16.14
N SER A 138 -1.84 -0.19 -14.84
CA SER A 138 -2.11 1.15 -14.29
C SER A 138 -1.25 2.20 -14.99
N THR A 139 -1.83 3.36 -15.30
CA THR A 139 -1.10 4.48 -15.91
C THR A 139 -0.75 5.53 -14.86
N VAL A 140 0.54 5.67 -14.59
CA VAL A 140 1.15 6.76 -13.80
C VAL A 140 1.56 7.87 -14.75
N PHE A 141 1.40 9.13 -14.35
CA PHE A 141 1.79 10.28 -15.16
C PHE A 141 3.04 10.94 -14.58
N MET A 142 3.97 11.29 -15.46
CA MET A 142 5.17 12.07 -15.12
C MET A 142 4.89 13.55 -15.40
N ASN A 143 5.17 14.38 -14.41
CA ASN A 143 4.97 15.82 -14.44
C ASN A 143 6.32 16.51 -14.19
N LEU A 144 6.65 17.52 -15.00
CA LEU A 144 7.81 18.40 -14.80
C LEU A 144 7.40 19.64 -14.00
#